data_AF-A0A101WUW9-F1
#
_entry.id   AF-A0A101WUW9-F1
#
_cell.length_a   1.000
_cell.length_b   1.000
_cell.length_c   1.000
_cell.angle_alpha   90.00
_cell.angle_beta   90.00
_cell.angle_gamma   90.00
#
_symmetry.space_group_name_H-M   'P 1'
#
loop_
_entity.id
_entity.type
_entity.pdbx_description
1 polymer ?
#
loop_
_entity_poly.entity_id
_entity_poly.type
_entity_poly.pdbx_seq_one_letter_code
_entity_poly.pdbx_strand_id
1 'polypeptide(L)'
;MLRCFSDYVSFVVKYPFSKEGLNRFKEITSERGLYINDLPTTPVGMQLLRRAYEILSEAIMRNTISDDVDLGEDELIAHYIAIALTSHLDKSLWRRFADVESKRFSGKLLLEDPDCMMYIAREFGIEAVRLRDLDIYDERLALAYDVGVRVWSYLKFMPRNDPYWKLVNRYLLKGWVLATYKDLVRLVEEAVEKRVLELINKAFENVDETKSLVDALGGMRELREYRMGVTSKVKVQIRGLTPPCIE
;
A
#
# COMPACT_ATOMS: atom_id res chain seq x y z
N MET A 1 -2.28 24.81 6.12
CA MET A 1 -3.05 23.57 5.88
C MET A 1 -2.48 22.95 4.62
N LEU A 2 -2.08 21.66 4.63
CA LEU A 2 -1.59 20.99 3.43
C LEU A 2 -2.74 20.85 2.43
N ARG A 3 -2.45 20.96 1.12
CA ARG A 3 -3.49 20.94 0.09
C ARG A 3 -4.24 19.60 0.06
N CYS A 4 -3.55 18.49 0.33
CA CYS A 4 -4.21 17.19 0.40
C CYS A 4 -5.19 17.02 1.58
N PHE A 5 -5.20 17.95 2.55
CA PHE A 5 -6.23 18.01 3.59
C PHE A 5 -7.41 18.94 3.26
N SER A 6 -7.50 19.49 2.04
CA SER A 6 -8.61 20.37 1.67
C SER A 6 -9.97 19.67 1.75
N ASP A 7 -9.99 18.37 1.46
CA ASP A 7 -11.10 17.47 1.71
C ASP A 7 -10.60 16.32 2.59
N TYR A 8 -10.89 16.40 3.88
CA TYR A 8 -10.41 15.44 4.87
C TYR A 8 -11.01 14.05 4.65
N VAL A 9 -12.28 13.95 4.24
CA VAL A 9 -12.92 12.66 3.96
C VAL A 9 -12.25 12.01 2.76
N SER A 10 -12.04 12.77 1.68
CA SER A 10 -11.28 12.28 0.53
C SER A 10 -9.87 11.84 0.92
N PHE A 11 -9.18 12.59 1.79
CA PHE A 11 -7.84 12.22 2.25
C PHE A 11 -7.81 10.85 2.94
N VAL A 12 -8.67 10.64 3.94
CA VAL A 12 -8.65 9.39 4.71
C VAL A 12 -9.08 8.19 3.86
N VAL A 13 -9.96 8.37 2.88
CA VAL A 13 -10.33 7.33 1.91
C VAL A 13 -9.17 7.00 0.97
N LYS A 14 -8.46 8.01 0.45
CA LYS A 14 -7.26 7.80 -0.39
C LYS A 14 -6.15 7.08 0.37
N TYR A 15 -5.97 7.43 1.65
CA TYR A 15 -4.84 7.02 2.47
C TYR A 15 -5.29 6.34 3.77
N PRO A 16 -6.00 5.19 3.70
CA PRO A 16 -6.60 4.57 4.88
C PRO A 16 -5.53 4.19 5.91
N PHE A 17 -4.34 3.79 5.47
CA PHE A 17 -3.24 3.35 6.34
C PHE A 17 -2.29 4.47 6.79
N SER A 18 -2.64 5.73 6.50
CA SER A 18 -2.01 6.90 7.12
C SER A 18 -2.39 7.01 8.60
N LYS A 19 -1.72 7.89 9.33
CA LYS A 19 -2.02 8.20 10.72
C LYS A 19 -3.42 8.77 10.85
N GLU A 20 -3.80 9.70 9.97
CA GLU A 20 -5.12 10.32 9.94
C GLU A 20 -6.19 9.29 9.58
N GLY A 21 -5.94 8.43 8.58
CA GLY A 21 -6.84 7.35 8.20
C GLY A 21 -7.11 6.39 9.37
N LEU A 22 -6.05 5.95 10.07
CA LEU A 22 -6.18 5.07 11.23
C LEU A 22 -6.89 5.75 12.40
N ASN A 23 -6.59 7.01 12.67
CA ASN A 23 -7.25 7.77 13.74
C ASN A 23 -8.74 7.91 13.41
N ARG A 24 -9.07 8.29 12.18
CA ARG A 24 -10.46 8.48 11.77
C ARG A 24 -11.24 7.18 11.80
N PHE A 25 -10.65 6.07 11.36
CA PHE A 25 -11.25 4.73 11.51
C PHE A 25 -11.61 4.41 12.98
N LYS A 26 -10.70 4.68 13.92
CA LYS A 26 -10.94 4.45 15.36
C LYS A 26 -12.03 5.35 15.92
N GLU A 27 -12.04 6.61 15.52
CA GLU A 27 -13.07 7.58 15.92
C GLU A 27 -14.45 7.12 15.45
N ILE A 28 -14.61 6.83 14.15
CA ILE A 28 -15.91 6.46 13.57
C ILE A 28 -16.43 5.16 14.18
N THR A 29 -15.57 4.15 14.31
CA THR A 29 -15.99 2.87 14.90
C THR A 29 -16.41 3.02 16.36
N SER A 30 -15.76 3.91 17.12
CA SER A 30 -16.15 4.23 18.50
C SER A 30 -17.45 5.04 18.56
N GLU A 31 -17.59 6.08 17.74
CA GLU A 31 -18.75 6.97 17.66
C GLU A 31 -20.02 6.22 17.26
N ARG A 32 -19.92 5.34 16.26
CA ARG A 32 -21.03 4.57 15.72
C ARG A 32 -21.27 3.24 16.46
N GLY A 33 -20.40 2.88 17.41
CA GLY A 33 -20.48 1.60 18.12
C GLY A 33 -20.40 0.40 17.18
N LEU A 34 -19.52 0.46 16.17
CA LEU A 34 -19.34 -0.63 15.20
C LEU A 34 -18.42 -1.69 15.79
N TYR A 35 -19.01 -2.77 16.28
CA TYR A 35 -18.29 -3.94 16.78
C TYR A 35 -18.24 -5.05 15.74
N ILE A 36 -17.15 -5.83 15.74
CA ILE A 36 -16.93 -6.90 14.76
C ILE A 36 -18.07 -7.92 14.72
N ASN A 37 -18.65 -8.22 15.88
CA ASN A 37 -19.76 -9.18 16.04
C ASN A 37 -21.09 -8.65 15.49
N ASP A 38 -21.23 -7.33 15.34
CA ASP A 38 -22.45 -6.69 14.86
C ASP A 38 -22.43 -6.44 13.35
N LEU A 39 -21.26 -6.60 12.71
CA LEU A 39 -21.13 -6.46 11.26
C LEU A 39 -22.04 -7.43 10.50
N PRO A 40 -22.13 -8.73 10.85
CA PRO A 40 -23.00 -9.67 10.15
C PRO A 40 -24.51 -9.48 10.38
N THR A 41 -24.89 -8.83 11.48
CA THR A 41 -26.28 -8.81 11.97
C THR A 41 -27.03 -7.55 11.57
N THR A 42 -26.32 -6.44 11.38
CA THR A 42 -26.92 -5.14 11.04
C THR A 42 -26.93 -4.90 9.53
N PRO A 43 -27.95 -4.20 8.97
CA PRO A 43 -27.97 -3.87 7.54
C PRO A 43 -26.75 -3.05 7.10
N VAL A 44 -26.32 -2.08 7.92
CA VAL A 44 -25.14 -1.25 7.66
C VAL A 44 -23.86 -2.09 7.73
N GLY A 45 -23.72 -2.93 8.76
CA GLY A 45 -22.59 -3.84 8.90
C GLY A 45 -22.44 -4.78 7.71
N MET A 46 -23.56 -5.32 7.20
CA MET A 46 -23.56 -6.19 6.02
C MET A 46 -23.19 -5.44 4.73
N GLN A 47 -23.55 -4.17 4.60
CA GLN A 47 -23.09 -3.33 3.48
C GLN A 47 -21.57 -3.14 3.52
N LEU A 48 -21.03 -2.77 4.68
CA LEU A 48 -19.59 -2.63 4.89
C LEU A 48 -18.83 -3.94 4.61
N LEU A 49 -19.38 -5.07 5.08
CA LEU A 49 -18.78 -6.39 4.90
C LEU A 49 -18.77 -6.81 3.42
N ARG A 50 -19.85 -6.54 2.68
CA ARG A 50 -19.91 -6.78 1.22
C ARG A 50 -18.89 -5.92 0.48
N ARG A 51 -18.82 -4.63 0.82
CA ARG A 51 -17.85 -3.72 0.21
C ARG A 51 -16.41 -4.17 0.48
N ALA A 52 -16.12 -4.60 1.69
CA ALA A 52 -14.81 -5.15 2.05
C ALA A 52 -14.47 -6.43 1.25
N TYR A 53 -15.45 -7.30 1.04
CA TYR A 53 -15.27 -8.48 0.19
C TYR A 53 -15.02 -8.10 -1.27
N GLU A 54 -15.70 -7.08 -1.80
CA GLU A 54 -15.44 -6.55 -3.14
C GLU A 54 -14.01 -6.02 -3.26
N ILE A 55 -13.55 -5.16 -2.34
CA ILE A 55 -12.16 -4.66 -2.30
C ILE A 55 -11.15 -5.81 -2.34
N LEU A 56 -11.36 -6.82 -1.48
CA LEU A 56 -10.51 -8.01 -1.41
C LEU A 56 -10.53 -8.82 -2.73
N SER A 57 -11.72 -9.01 -3.30
CA SER A 57 -11.92 -9.73 -4.55
C SER A 57 -11.25 -9.03 -5.73
N GLU A 58 -11.40 -7.70 -5.84
CA GLU A 58 -10.71 -6.91 -6.87
C GLU A 58 -9.20 -7.03 -6.75
N ALA A 59 -8.66 -6.90 -5.54
CA ALA A 59 -7.23 -7.02 -5.30
C ALA A 59 -6.69 -8.40 -5.70
N ILE A 60 -7.36 -9.47 -5.29
CA ILE A 60 -6.91 -10.84 -5.56
C ILE A 60 -7.15 -11.22 -7.03
N MET A 61 -8.32 -10.95 -7.59
CA MET A 61 -8.67 -11.43 -8.93
C MET A 61 -8.18 -10.51 -10.04
N ARG A 62 -8.27 -9.18 -9.85
CA ARG A 62 -8.01 -8.18 -10.89
C ARG A 62 -6.70 -7.41 -10.69
N ASN A 63 -6.05 -7.56 -9.54
CA ASN A 63 -4.80 -6.86 -9.22
C ASN A 63 -4.96 -5.32 -9.24
N THR A 64 -6.13 -4.83 -8.84
CA THR A 64 -6.49 -3.42 -8.71
C THR A 64 -7.58 -3.28 -7.64
N ILE A 65 -7.77 -2.08 -7.11
CA ILE A 65 -8.89 -1.75 -6.22
C ILE A 65 -9.48 -0.44 -6.72
N SER A 66 -10.80 -0.42 -6.95
CA SER A 66 -11.56 0.78 -7.24
C SER A 66 -12.14 1.35 -5.95
N ASP A 67 -12.07 2.68 -5.76
CA ASP A 67 -12.73 3.33 -4.64
C ASP A 67 -14.18 3.66 -5.00
N ASP A 68 -15.08 3.48 -4.04
CA ASP A 68 -16.42 4.04 -4.10
C ASP A 68 -16.47 5.36 -3.33
N VAL A 69 -16.51 6.47 -4.07
CA VAL A 69 -16.50 7.84 -3.50
C VAL A 69 -17.81 8.16 -2.78
N ASP A 70 -18.92 7.55 -3.20
CA ASP A 70 -20.24 7.82 -2.64
C ASP A 70 -20.39 7.24 -1.22
N LEU A 71 -19.57 6.24 -0.87
CA LEU A 71 -19.52 5.65 0.47
C LEU A 71 -18.78 6.53 1.49
N GLY A 72 -17.96 7.48 1.05
CA GLY A 72 -17.21 8.37 1.94
C GLY A 72 -16.43 7.60 3.01
N GLU A 73 -16.72 7.86 4.28
CA GLU A 73 -16.02 7.21 5.40
C GLU A 73 -16.29 5.71 5.53
N ASP A 74 -17.38 5.19 4.94
CA ASP A 74 -17.67 3.77 4.96
C ASP A 74 -16.67 3.00 4.08
N GLU A 75 -16.13 3.64 3.04
CA GLU A 75 -15.05 3.09 2.21
C GLU A 75 -13.77 2.89 3.03
N LEU A 76 -13.42 3.87 3.87
CA LEU A 76 -12.30 3.75 4.82
C LEU A 76 -12.48 2.53 5.74
N ILE A 77 -13.67 2.35 6.30
CA ILE A 77 -13.98 1.22 7.18
C ILE A 77 -13.88 -0.10 6.41
N ALA A 78 -14.38 -0.15 5.17
CA ALA A 78 -14.32 -1.34 4.33
C ALA A 78 -12.89 -1.81 4.05
N HIS A 79 -11.92 -0.89 3.85
CA HIS A 79 -10.50 -1.26 3.73
C HIS A 79 -9.94 -1.98 4.97
N TYR A 80 -10.35 -1.56 6.18
CA TYR A 80 -9.93 -2.23 7.41
C TYR A 80 -10.62 -3.58 7.63
N ILE A 81 -11.89 -3.72 7.23
CA ILE A 81 -12.57 -5.01 7.24
C ILE A 81 -11.92 -5.95 6.20
N ALA A 82 -11.50 -5.45 5.04
CA ALA A 82 -10.81 -6.23 4.02
C ALA A 82 -9.48 -6.81 4.53
N ILE A 83 -8.75 -6.08 5.40
CA ILE A 83 -7.57 -6.60 6.11
C ILE A 83 -7.95 -7.83 6.96
N ALA A 84 -9.04 -7.73 7.74
CA ALA A 84 -9.50 -8.83 8.58
C ALA A 84 -9.97 -10.03 7.75
N LEU A 85 -10.64 -9.81 6.63
CA LEU A 85 -11.01 -10.89 5.70
C LEU A 85 -9.76 -11.54 5.08
N THR A 86 -8.76 -10.73 4.72
CA THR A 86 -7.50 -11.21 4.13
C THR A 86 -6.77 -12.17 5.06
N SER A 87 -6.82 -11.98 6.38
CA SER A 87 -6.14 -12.87 7.32
C SER A 87 -6.68 -14.31 7.32
N HIS A 88 -7.87 -14.56 6.76
CA HIS A 88 -8.44 -15.91 6.58
C HIS A 88 -7.99 -16.62 5.30
N LEU A 89 -7.07 -16.01 4.55
CA LEU A 89 -6.48 -16.53 3.31
C LEU A 89 -5.02 -16.97 3.52
N ASP A 90 -4.41 -17.52 2.48
CA ASP A 90 -2.99 -17.92 2.51
C ASP A 90 -2.04 -16.72 2.46
N LYS A 91 -0.84 -16.88 3.03
CA LYS A 91 0.21 -15.83 3.06
C LYS A 91 0.65 -15.32 1.68
N SER A 92 0.46 -16.09 0.62
CA SER A 92 0.69 -15.63 -0.75
C SER A 92 -0.32 -14.56 -1.16
N LEU A 93 -1.59 -14.73 -0.79
CA LEU A 93 -2.67 -13.78 -1.04
C LEU A 93 -2.57 -12.55 -0.13
N TRP A 94 -2.03 -12.69 1.09
CA TRP A 94 -1.72 -11.54 1.95
C TRP A 94 -0.74 -10.59 1.28
N ARG A 95 0.35 -11.13 0.71
CA ARG A 95 1.34 -10.33 -0.02
C ARG A 95 0.75 -9.67 -1.24
N ARG A 96 -0.10 -10.39 -1.98
CA ARG A 96 -0.80 -9.83 -3.14
C ARG A 96 -1.72 -8.68 -2.75
N PHE A 97 -2.54 -8.86 -1.71
CA PHE A 97 -3.42 -7.80 -1.23
C PHE A 97 -2.63 -6.57 -0.78
N ALA A 98 -1.56 -6.77 -0.01
CA ALA A 98 -0.70 -5.68 0.45
C ALA A 98 -0.01 -4.93 -0.69
N ASP A 99 0.47 -5.63 -1.73
CA ASP A 99 1.06 -5.02 -2.94
C ASP A 99 0.04 -4.21 -3.75
N VAL A 100 -1.21 -4.68 -3.86
CA VAL A 100 -2.26 -3.93 -4.57
C VAL A 100 -2.67 -2.69 -3.77
N GLU A 101 -2.85 -2.81 -2.45
CA GLU A 101 -3.17 -1.67 -1.58
C GLU A 101 -2.06 -0.61 -1.58
N SER A 102 -0.79 -1.04 -1.51
CA SER A 102 0.34 -0.10 -1.54
C SER A 102 0.42 0.64 -2.87
N LYS A 103 0.19 -0.04 -4.00
CA LYS A 103 0.13 0.59 -5.34
C LYS A 103 -1.05 1.53 -5.49
N ARG A 104 -2.21 1.19 -4.96
CA ARG A 104 -3.37 2.08 -4.91
C ARG A 104 -3.02 3.36 -4.14
N PHE A 105 -2.42 3.21 -2.96
CA PHE A 105 -1.98 4.32 -2.12
C PHE A 105 -0.95 5.20 -2.84
N SER A 106 0.10 4.59 -3.39
CA SER A 106 1.20 5.31 -4.06
C SER A 106 0.75 5.98 -5.36
N GLY A 107 -0.13 5.33 -6.13
CA GLY A 107 -0.72 5.88 -7.35
C GLY A 107 -1.50 7.18 -7.10
N LYS A 108 -2.22 7.27 -5.98
CA LYS A 108 -2.90 8.51 -5.56
C LYS A 108 -1.91 9.56 -5.08
N LEU A 109 -0.91 9.14 -4.30
CA LEU A 109 0.11 10.04 -3.77
C LEU A 109 0.93 10.73 -4.87
N LEU A 110 1.19 10.04 -5.99
CA LEU A 110 1.88 10.62 -7.16
C LEU A 110 1.12 11.80 -7.79
N LEU A 111 -0.18 11.92 -7.58
CA LEU A 111 -1.01 13.00 -8.10
C LEU A 111 -1.10 14.20 -7.14
N GLU A 112 -0.63 14.04 -5.90
CA GLU A 112 -0.63 15.11 -4.91
C GLU A 112 0.53 16.09 -5.14
N ASP A 113 0.46 17.24 -4.48
CA ASP A 113 1.57 18.18 -4.51
C ASP A 113 2.76 17.68 -3.68
N PRO A 114 3.97 18.18 -3.94
CA PRO A 114 5.17 17.79 -3.21
C PRO A 114 5.11 17.94 -1.69
N ASP A 115 4.39 18.93 -1.13
CA ASP A 115 4.31 19.06 0.33
C ASP A 115 3.53 17.89 0.94
N CYS A 116 2.49 17.42 0.25
CA CYS A 116 1.76 16.23 0.68
C CYS A 116 2.62 14.95 0.59
N MET A 117 3.36 14.77 -0.51
CA MET A 117 4.27 13.63 -0.66
C MET A 117 5.31 13.57 0.47
N MET A 118 5.89 14.72 0.81
CA MET A 118 6.87 14.85 1.88
C MET A 118 6.26 14.62 3.27
N TYR A 119 5.02 15.08 3.49
CA TYR A 119 4.28 14.84 4.72
C TYR A 119 4.06 13.35 4.96
N ILE A 120 3.47 12.66 3.98
CA ILE A 120 3.19 11.23 4.09
C ILE A 120 4.50 10.43 4.21
N ALA A 121 5.55 10.76 3.44
CA ALA A 121 6.84 10.10 3.58
C ALA A 121 7.39 10.19 5.02
N ARG A 122 7.32 11.37 5.63
CA ARG A 122 7.76 11.56 7.02
C ARG A 122 6.93 10.73 8.01
N GLU A 123 5.63 10.64 7.80
CA GLU A 123 4.72 9.83 8.63
C GLU A 123 5.11 8.34 8.61
N PHE A 124 5.54 7.83 7.46
CA PHE A 124 6.06 6.47 7.32
C PHE A 124 7.51 6.31 7.80
N GLY A 125 8.13 7.36 8.35
CA GLY A 125 9.48 7.34 8.90
C GLY A 125 10.57 7.45 7.83
N ILE A 126 10.24 7.98 6.65
CA ILE A 126 11.20 8.28 5.60
C ILE A 126 11.70 9.72 5.83
N GLU A 127 12.95 9.86 6.22
CA GLU A 127 13.59 11.16 6.40
C GLU A 127 14.02 11.71 5.04
N ALA A 128 13.17 12.56 4.47
CA ALA A 128 13.42 13.26 3.21
C ALA A 128 13.37 14.78 3.41
N VAL A 129 14.18 15.50 2.63
CA VAL A 129 14.20 16.97 2.55
C VAL A 129 14.23 17.37 1.08
N ARG A 130 13.59 18.49 0.71
CA ARG A 130 13.66 19.00 -0.66
C ARG A 130 15.11 19.34 -0.99
N LEU A 131 15.54 19.06 -2.22
CA LEU A 131 16.94 19.26 -2.59
C LEU A 131 17.39 20.71 -2.38
N ARG A 132 16.51 21.68 -2.67
CA ARG A 132 16.76 23.13 -2.49
C ARG A 132 17.01 23.55 -1.04
N ASP A 133 16.59 22.74 -0.07
CA ASP A 133 16.76 23.03 1.35
C ASP A 133 18.03 22.37 1.93
N LEU A 134 18.82 21.66 1.10
CA LEU A 134 20.07 21.03 1.50
C LEU A 134 21.29 21.91 1.21
N ASP A 135 22.32 21.78 2.04
CA ASP A 135 23.63 22.43 1.89
C ASP A 135 24.48 21.90 0.70
N ILE A 136 23.92 20.94 -0.04
CA ILE A 136 24.48 20.35 -1.26
C ILE A 136 23.69 20.76 -2.51
N TYR A 137 22.78 21.73 -2.38
CA TYR A 137 21.98 22.22 -3.49
C TYR A 137 22.87 22.76 -4.62
N ASP A 138 22.55 22.35 -5.84
CA ASP A 138 23.15 22.80 -7.09
C ASP A 138 22.06 22.79 -8.17
N GLU A 139 21.99 23.83 -9.00
CA GLU A 139 20.96 23.96 -10.03
C GLU A 139 20.97 22.80 -11.02
N ARG A 140 22.14 22.23 -11.33
CA ARG A 140 22.25 21.07 -12.24
C ARG A 140 21.72 19.80 -11.60
N LEU A 141 21.94 19.62 -10.28
CA LEU A 141 21.35 18.50 -9.54
C LEU A 141 19.81 18.62 -9.51
N ALA A 142 19.29 19.85 -9.38
CA ALA A 142 17.85 20.12 -9.38
C ALA A 142 17.15 19.83 -10.72
N LEU A 143 17.90 19.66 -11.82
CA LEU A 143 17.33 19.21 -13.10
C LEU A 143 17.02 17.71 -13.11
N ALA A 144 17.65 16.92 -12.22
CA ALA A 144 17.53 15.47 -12.19
C ALA A 144 16.89 14.93 -10.90
N TYR A 145 16.94 15.70 -9.81
CA TYR A 145 16.51 15.26 -8.49
C TYR A 145 15.66 16.33 -7.80
N ASP A 146 14.69 15.85 -7.03
CA ASP A 146 13.73 16.68 -6.32
C ASP A 146 14.03 16.77 -4.83
N VAL A 147 14.51 15.65 -4.26
CA VAL A 147 14.67 15.45 -2.82
C VAL A 147 15.97 14.72 -2.49
N GLY A 148 16.47 14.94 -1.28
CA GLY A 148 17.44 14.05 -0.66
C GLY A 148 16.77 13.20 0.41
N VAL A 149 16.99 11.89 0.36
CA VAL A 149 16.53 10.93 1.39
C VAL A 149 17.73 10.49 2.22
N ARG A 150 17.63 10.50 3.56
CA ARG A 150 18.72 10.02 4.42
C ARG A 150 19.06 8.58 4.06
N VAL A 151 20.35 8.29 3.97
CA VAL A 151 20.84 6.96 3.54
C VAL A 151 20.23 5.80 4.35
N TRP A 152 20.02 5.98 5.65
CA TRP A 152 19.39 4.97 6.51
C TRP A 152 17.92 4.75 6.20
N SER A 153 17.15 5.82 5.96
CA SER A 153 15.76 5.72 5.49
C SER A 153 15.70 5.07 4.13
N TYR A 154 16.57 5.47 3.19
CA TYR A 154 16.64 4.88 1.85
C TYR A 154 16.88 3.36 1.93
N LEU A 155 17.92 2.92 2.63
CA LEU A 155 18.25 1.49 2.75
C LEU A 155 17.16 0.67 3.44
N LYS A 156 16.42 1.28 4.38
CA LYS A 156 15.32 0.62 5.10
C LYS A 156 14.11 0.35 4.20
N PHE A 157 13.81 1.27 3.28
CA PHE A 157 12.58 1.25 2.48
C PHE A 157 12.82 1.01 0.98
N MET A 158 14.07 0.80 0.55
CA MET A 158 14.34 0.51 -0.86
C MET A 158 13.70 -0.82 -1.28
N PRO A 159 13.02 -0.86 -2.44
CA PRO A 159 12.56 -2.09 -3.06
C PRO A 159 13.66 -3.14 -3.16
N ARG A 160 13.31 -4.37 -2.83
CA ARG A 160 14.23 -5.52 -2.89
C ARG A 160 14.23 -6.12 -4.29
N ASN A 161 15.36 -6.70 -4.69
CA ASN A 161 15.55 -7.41 -5.96
C ASN A 161 15.42 -6.55 -7.24
N ASP A 162 15.46 -5.23 -7.12
CA ASP A 162 15.55 -4.32 -8.26
C ASP A 162 16.93 -3.63 -8.29
N PRO A 163 17.75 -3.86 -9.34
CA PRO A 163 19.06 -3.22 -9.49
C PRO A 163 19.02 -1.69 -9.44
N TYR A 164 17.94 -1.05 -9.89
CA TYR A 164 17.81 0.41 -9.86
C TYR A 164 17.89 0.99 -8.44
N TRP A 165 17.39 0.22 -7.45
CA TRP A 165 17.32 0.63 -6.05
C TRP A 165 18.58 0.31 -5.24
N LYS A 166 19.57 -0.37 -5.83
CA LYS A 166 20.84 -0.62 -5.14
C LYS A 166 21.56 0.70 -4.87
N LEU A 167 22.01 0.92 -3.64
CA LEU A 167 22.69 2.16 -3.26
C LEU A 167 23.90 2.49 -4.15
N VAL A 168 24.64 1.47 -4.61
CA VAL A 168 25.77 1.65 -5.55
C VAL A 168 25.38 2.26 -6.89
N ASN A 169 24.10 2.21 -7.26
CA ASN A 169 23.53 2.76 -8.49
C ASN A 169 22.79 4.10 -8.23
N ARG A 170 22.96 4.70 -7.05
CA ARG A 170 22.33 5.97 -6.67
C ARG A 170 23.38 7.05 -6.39
N TYR A 171 22.98 8.30 -6.56
CA TYR A 171 23.82 9.44 -6.16
C TYR A 171 23.70 9.65 -4.65
N LEU A 172 24.82 9.51 -3.94
CA LEU A 172 24.94 9.70 -2.50
C LEU A 172 25.89 10.86 -2.23
N LEU A 173 25.38 11.93 -1.63
CA LEU A 173 26.17 13.12 -1.27
C LEU A 173 25.92 13.49 0.20
N LYS A 174 26.99 13.60 1.00
CA LYS A 174 26.94 13.95 2.43
C LYS A 174 25.87 13.19 3.24
N GLY A 175 25.65 11.91 2.93
CA GLY A 175 24.67 11.06 3.62
C GLY A 175 23.23 11.15 3.10
N TRP A 176 23.00 11.87 2.00
CA TRP A 176 21.72 11.98 1.31
C TRP A 176 21.75 11.24 -0.02
N VAL A 177 20.81 10.31 -0.20
CA VAL A 177 20.54 9.68 -1.49
C VAL A 177 19.63 10.61 -2.28
N LEU A 178 20.09 11.08 -3.44
CA LEU A 178 19.30 11.96 -4.29
C LEU A 178 18.24 11.14 -5.02
N ALA A 179 17.03 11.68 -5.08
CA ALA A 179 15.85 10.99 -5.56
C ALA A 179 14.85 11.97 -6.21
N THR A 180 14.04 11.45 -7.11
CA THR A 180 12.87 12.16 -7.64
C THR A 180 11.68 12.03 -6.69
N TYR A 181 10.62 12.81 -6.89
CA TYR A 181 9.36 12.58 -6.18
C TYR A 181 8.77 11.19 -6.45
N LYS A 182 8.92 10.69 -7.68
CA LYS A 182 8.50 9.34 -8.03
C LYS A 182 9.25 8.27 -7.22
N ASP A 183 10.56 8.46 -7.05
CA ASP A 183 11.35 7.58 -6.20
C ASP A 183 10.91 7.67 -4.73
N LEU A 184 10.66 8.87 -4.22
CA LEU A 184 10.17 9.07 -2.85
C LEU A 184 8.85 8.33 -2.62
N VAL A 185 7.89 8.46 -3.55
CA VAL A 185 6.59 7.77 -3.46
C VAL A 185 6.75 6.26 -3.57
N ARG A 186 7.73 5.76 -4.34
CA ARG A 186 8.03 4.32 -4.37
C ARG A 186 8.59 3.81 -3.03
N LEU A 187 9.38 4.61 -2.30
CA LEU A 187 9.79 4.25 -0.94
C LEU A 187 8.59 4.22 0.03
N VAL A 188 7.64 5.16 -0.13
CA VAL A 188 6.38 5.15 0.63
C VAL A 188 5.58 3.89 0.34
N GLU A 189 5.51 3.45 -0.93
CA GLU A 189 4.81 2.23 -1.32
C GLU A 189 5.31 1.01 -0.55
N GLU A 190 6.64 0.81 -0.46
CA GLU A 190 7.23 -0.31 0.32
C GLU A 190 6.91 -0.19 1.82
N ALA A 191 6.88 1.04 2.35
CA ALA A 191 6.52 1.28 3.75
C ALA A 191 5.04 0.97 4.03
N VAL A 192 4.14 1.29 3.09
CA VAL A 192 2.70 1.00 3.14
C VAL A 192 2.47 -0.50 3.02
N GLU A 193 3.09 -1.17 2.04
CA GLU A 193 2.97 -2.64 1.86
C GLU A 193 3.34 -3.36 3.15
N LYS A 194 4.47 -2.97 3.76
CA LYS A 194 4.89 -3.52 5.05
C LYS A 194 3.86 -3.29 6.15
N ARG A 195 3.27 -2.08 6.22
CA ARG A 195 2.23 -1.76 7.22
C ARG A 195 0.97 -2.58 7.03
N VAL A 196 0.50 -2.75 5.80
CA VAL A 196 -0.68 -3.58 5.49
C VAL A 196 -0.41 -5.03 5.88
N LEU A 197 0.77 -5.57 5.56
CA LEU A 197 1.17 -6.91 6.01
C LEU A 197 1.20 -7.03 7.53
N GLU A 198 1.73 -6.04 8.25
CA GLU A 198 1.73 -6.02 9.73
C GLU A 198 0.31 -6.01 10.28
N LEU A 199 -0.62 -5.27 9.68
CA LEU A 199 -2.04 -5.26 10.07
C LEU A 199 -2.72 -6.61 9.81
N ILE A 200 -2.46 -7.24 8.66
CA ILE A 200 -2.99 -8.59 8.36
C ILE A 200 -2.46 -9.61 9.36
N ASN A 201 -1.16 -9.56 9.71
CA ASN A 201 -0.60 -10.48 10.70
C ASN A 201 -1.26 -10.30 12.08
N LYS A 202 -1.51 -9.06 12.52
CA LYS A 202 -2.23 -8.79 13.78
C LYS A 202 -3.68 -9.27 13.74
N ALA A 203 -4.35 -9.13 12.60
CA ALA A 203 -5.70 -9.68 12.41
C ALA A 203 -5.68 -11.22 12.45
N PHE A 204 -4.65 -11.84 11.89
CA PHE A 204 -4.46 -13.30 11.95
C PHE A 204 -4.25 -13.84 13.37
N GLU A 205 -3.57 -13.09 14.25
CA GLU A 205 -3.42 -13.47 15.66
C GLU A 205 -4.77 -13.62 16.38
N ASN A 206 -5.80 -12.90 15.92
CA ASN A 206 -7.15 -12.91 16.46
C ASN A 206 -8.17 -13.44 15.43
N VAL A 207 -7.74 -14.35 14.54
CA VAL A 207 -8.55 -14.82 13.40
C VAL A 207 -9.87 -15.47 13.83
N ASP A 208 -9.90 -16.12 14.99
CA ASP A 208 -11.09 -16.78 15.53
C ASP A 208 -12.22 -15.78 15.85
N GLU A 209 -11.87 -14.56 16.30
CA GLU A 209 -12.85 -13.50 16.61
C GLU A 209 -13.55 -12.96 15.35
N THR A 210 -12.92 -13.13 14.18
CA THR A 210 -13.41 -12.60 12.90
C THR A 210 -14.01 -13.67 11.99
N LYS A 211 -14.11 -14.91 12.47
CA LYS A 211 -14.65 -16.04 11.71
C LYS A 211 -16.10 -15.85 11.29
N SER A 212 -16.91 -15.22 12.14
CA SER A 212 -18.30 -14.89 11.87
C SER A 212 -18.47 -14.02 10.61
N LEU A 213 -17.50 -13.16 10.30
CA LEU A 213 -17.51 -12.33 9.09
C LEU A 213 -17.42 -13.20 7.82
N VAL A 214 -16.53 -14.20 7.84
CA VAL A 214 -16.33 -15.12 6.72
C VAL A 214 -17.55 -16.02 6.54
N ASP A 215 -18.11 -16.51 7.64
CA ASP A 215 -19.30 -17.35 7.62
C ASP A 215 -20.52 -16.59 7.08
N ALA A 216 -20.67 -15.31 7.45
CA ALA A 216 -21.74 -14.44 6.95
C ALA A 216 -21.68 -14.18 5.44
N LEU A 217 -20.48 -14.25 4.84
CA LEU A 217 -20.26 -14.18 3.40
C LEU A 217 -20.51 -15.51 2.68
N GLY A 218 -20.87 -16.57 3.40
CA GLY A 218 -20.96 -17.93 2.84
C GLY A 218 -19.60 -18.57 2.58
N GLY A 219 -18.55 -18.04 3.22
CA GLY A 219 -17.15 -18.39 2.99
C GLY A 219 -16.47 -17.52 1.92
N MET A 220 -15.25 -17.91 1.55
CA MET A 220 -14.43 -17.21 0.54
C MET A 220 -13.75 -18.23 -0.39
N ARG A 221 -14.52 -19.22 -0.87
CA ARG A 221 -13.98 -20.35 -1.64
C ARG A 221 -13.31 -19.89 -2.94
N GLU A 222 -13.94 -19.00 -3.69
CA GLU A 222 -13.41 -18.46 -4.94
C GLU A 222 -12.03 -17.80 -4.74
N LEU A 223 -11.86 -17.05 -3.66
CA LEU A 223 -10.59 -16.39 -3.32
C LEU A 223 -9.53 -17.39 -2.87
N ARG A 224 -9.91 -18.44 -2.12
CA ARG A 224 -8.99 -19.50 -1.65
C ARG A 224 -8.50 -20.39 -2.78
N GLU A 225 -9.37 -20.67 -3.75
CA GLU A 225 -9.04 -21.48 -4.92
C GLU A 225 -8.24 -20.70 -5.98
N TYR A 226 -8.11 -19.39 -5.80
CA TYR A 226 -7.29 -18.55 -6.67
C TYR A 226 -5.85 -19.06 -6.71
N ARG A 227 -5.50 -19.69 -7.83
CA ARG A 227 -4.12 -20.01 -8.19
C ARG A 227 -3.68 -18.98 -9.19
N MET A 228 -2.59 -18.27 -8.89
CA MET A 228 -1.91 -17.50 -9.94
C MET A 228 -1.68 -18.44 -11.12
N GLY A 229 -2.13 -18.04 -12.30
CA GLY A 229 -1.77 -18.72 -13.54
C GLY A 229 -0.27 -18.91 -13.50
N VAL A 230 0.17 -20.15 -13.39
CA VAL A 230 1.59 -20.49 -13.34
C VAL A 230 2.14 -19.95 -14.64
N THR A 231 2.86 -18.83 -14.60
CA THR A 231 3.82 -18.52 -15.64
C THR A 231 4.84 -19.64 -15.50
N SER A 232 4.63 -20.70 -16.27
CA SER A 232 5.62 -21.72 -16.49
C SER A 232 6.85 -20.94 -16.88
N LYS A 233 7.85 -20.89 -15.98
CA LYS A 233 9.20 -20.53 -16.38
C LYS A 233 9.55 -21.54 -17.44
N VAL A 234 9.32 -21.20 -18.71
CA VAL A 234 9.76 -22.01 -19.82
C VAL A 234 11.25 -22.10 -19.61
N LYS A 235 11.72 -23.27 -19.15
CA LYS A 235 13.15 -23.56 -19.12
C LYS A 235 13.56 -23.60 -20.57
N VAL A 236 13.95 -22.45 -21.11
CA VAL A 236 14.61 -22.37 -22.40
C VAL A 236 15.92 -23.12 -22.21
N GLN A 237 15.95 -24.37 -22.65
CA GLN A 237 17.15 -25.16 -22.67
C GLN A 237 18.00 -24.60 -23.81
N ILE A 238 19.02 -23.80 -23.48
CA ILE A 238 19.95 -23.25 -24.46
C ILE A 238 20.64 -24.43 -25.15
N ARG A 239 20.17 -24.80 -26.34
CA ARG A 239 20.83 -25.78 -27.21
C ARG A 239 21.69 -25.01 -28.20
N GLY A 240 22.90 -24.65 -27.77
CA GLY A 240 23.87 -23.94 -28.59
C GLY A 240 24.89 -23.20 -27.75
N LEU A 241 26.10 -22.98 -28.30
CA LEU A 241 27.15 -22.15 -27.67
C LEU A 241 26.88 -20.64 -27.83
N THR A 242 25.81 -20.25 -28.52
CA THR A 242 25.47 -18.87 -28.87
C THR A 242 24.02 -18.52 -28.53
N PRO A 243 23.73 -17.31 -28.00
CA PRO A 243 22.37 -16.85 -27.76
C PRO A 243 21.56 -16.68 -29.06
N PRO A 244 20.22 -16.82 -29.01
CA PRO A 244 19.31 -16.83 -30.17
C PRO A 244 19.14 -15.49 -30.91
N CYS A 245 20.04 -14.53 -30.68
CA CYS A 245 20.01 -13.18 -31.25
C CYS A 245 21.26 -12.85 -32.08
N ILE A 246 22.07 -13.85 -32.44
CA ILE A 246 23.31 -13.73 -33.24
C ILE A 246 23.26 -14.62 -34.50
N GLU A 247 22.06 -14.98 -35.00
CA GLU A 247 21.93 -15.54 -36.36
C GLU A 247 21.74 -14.43 -37.41
#